data_AF-N0DYM9-F1
#
_entry.id   AF-N0DYM9-F1
#
_cell.length_a   1.000
_cell.length_b   1.000
_cell.length_c   1.000
_cell.angle_alpha   90.00
_cell.angle_beta   90.00
_cell.angle_gamma   90.00
#
_symmetry.space_group_name_H-M   'P 1'
#
loop_
_entity.id
_entity.type
_entity.pdbx_description
1 polymer ?
#
loop_
_entity_poly.entity_id
_entity_poly.type
_entity_poly.pdbx_seq_one_letter_code
_entity_poly.pdbx_strand_id
1 'polypeptide(L)'
;MAAVARGLVVFRVASITRWALREAWASRALLRPMVTRALPFLLLFITFLFINTEVWQVASALDRQQLWGTVGIFAVLATAFLGPSFSAEIDRVGAEVEGDLLVRTTEQTPVASAAREILAEEHLLGEVSGIRLPALQRRNLMLLFITQAVQVIVLSLIVFAFFVLFGSLAIRPAVIEAWTGSAPHYPGPLHLVSRELFSVAIFLSAFTGLYFAVQAITDGTYRREFFTRIEQDLQRAIGVRKVYVALRAHLAHTDG
;
A
#
# COMPACT_ATOMS: atom_id res chain seq x y z
N MET A 1 28.33 -17.52 -11.27
CA MET A 1 28.57 -16.34 -10.41
C MET A 1 28.79 -15.03 -11.19
N ALA A 2 29.64 -14.99 -12.23
CA ALA A 2 29.90 -13.77 -13.02
C ALA A 2 28.79 -13.34 -14.02
N ALA A 3 27.80 -14.20 -14.29
CA ALA A 3 26.67 -13.89 -15.17
C ALA A 3 25.51 -13.17 -14.43
N VAL A 4 25.28 -13.51 -13.16
CA VAL A 4 24.26 -12.87 -12.30
C VAL A 4 24.68 -11.44 -11.93
N ALA A 5 25.98 -11.21 -11.72
CA ALA A 5 26.55 -9.89 -11.47
C ALA A 5 26.47 -8.95 -12.69
N ARG A 6 26.61 -9.48 -13.92
CA ARG A 6 26.47 -8.69 -15.16
C ARG A 6 25.00 -8.36 -15.48
N GLY A 7 24.06 -9.20 -15.08
CA GLY A 7 22.63 -8.93 -15.23
C GLY A 7 22.08 -7.80 -14.35
N LEU A 8 22.67 -7.58 -13.17
CA LEU A 8 22.21 -6.57 -12.20
C LEU A 8 22.68 -5.14 -12.50
N VAL A 9 23.83 -4.98 -13.16
CA VAL A 9 24.48 -3.67 -13.34
C VAL A 9 24.07 -2.97 -14.63
N VAL A 10 23.70 -3.70 -15.69
CA VAL A 10 23.46 -3.09 -17.01
C VAL A 10 21.97 -2.82 -17.30
N PHE A 11 21.04 -3.52 -16.66
CA PHE A 11 19.62 -3.46 -17.04
C PHE A 11 18.64 -2.87 -16.01
N ARG A 12 19.05 -2.56 -14.76
CA ARG A 12 18.08 -2.24 -13.70
C ARG A 12 18.01 -0.80 -13.21
N VAL A 13 19.07 0.01 -13.21
CA VAL A 13 18.92 1.41 -12.74
C VAL A 13 18.14 2.25 -13.75
N ALA A 14 18.51 2.24 -15.03
CA ALA A 14 17.81 3.01 -16.06
C ALA A 14 16.38 2.51 -16.32
N SER A 15 16.12 1.20 -16.17
CA SER A 15 14.77 0.66 -16.30
C SER A 15 13.92 0.92 -15.06
N ILE A 16 14.48 0.88 -13.85
CA ILE A 16 13.78 1.24 -12.62
C ILE A 16 13.51 2.74 -12.58
N THR A 17 14.45 3.60 -12.99
CA THR A 17 14.19 5.05 -13.07
C THR A 17 13.14 5.35 -14.14
N ARG A 18 13.22 4.74 -15.32
CA ARG A 18 12.25 4.97 -16.40
C ARG A 18 10.88 4.33 -16.12
N TRP A 19 10.84 3.17 -15.48
CA TRP A 19 9.62 2.53 -14.97
C TRP A 19 9.03 3.36 -13.82
N ALA A 20 9.80 3.77 -12.82
CA ALA A 20 9.34 4.62 -11.73
C ALA A 20 8.83 5.97 -12.23
N LEU A 21 9.47 6.57 -13.24
CA LEU A 21 8.99 7.80 -13.86
C LEU A 21 7.70 7.58 -14.64
N ARG A 22 7.60 6.49 -15.41
CA ARG A 22 6.38 6.13 -16.15
C ARG A 22 5.23 5.77 -15.22
N GLU A 23 5.50 5.07 -14.13
CA GLU A 23 4.54 4.64 -13.12
C GLU A 23 4.08 5.82 -12.24
N ALA A 24 5.00 6.72 -11.86
CA ALA A 24 4.67 7.98 -11.22
C ALA A 24 3.80 8.87 -12.12
N TRP A 25 3.99 8.82 -13.44
CA TRP A 25 3.14 9.50 -14.42
C TRP A 25 1.78 8.84 -14.61
N ALA A 26 1.71 7.50 -14.62
CA ALA A 26 0.46 6.74 -14.73
C ALA A 26 -0.40 6.84 -13.45
N SER A 27 0.24 6.98 -12.28
CA SER A 27 -0.42 7.05 -10.97
C SER A 27 -0.82 8.47 -10.56
N ARG A 28 -0.64 9.48 -11.41
CA ARG A 28 -0.91 10.91 -11.11
C ARG A 28 -2.35 11.22 -10.66
N ALA A 29 -3.32 10.42 -11.08
CA ALA A 29 -4.72 10.59 -10.68
C ALA A 29 -5.00 10.03 -9.27
N LEU A 30 -4.21 9.04 -8.82
CA LEU A 30 -4.37 8.36 -7.52
C LEU A 30 -3.45 8.94 -6.44
N LEU A 31 -2.26 9.43 -6.81
CA LEU A 31 -1.25 9.96 -5.88
C LEU A 31 -1.49 11.42 -5.45
N ARG A 32 -2.31 12.17 -6.20
CA ARG A 32 -2.46 13.62 -5.99
C ARG A 32 -2.91 13.98 -4.57
N PRO A 33 -3.94 13.35 -3.98
CA PRO A 33 -4.37 13.67 -2.61
C PRO A 33 -3.34 13.23 -1.55
N MET A 34 -2.69 12.09 -1.79
CA MET A 34 -1.70 11.49 -0.88
C MET A 34 -0.45 12.39 -0.75
N VAL A 35 0.08 12.83 -1.90
CA VAL A 35 1.31 13.61 -2.00
C VAL A 35 1.12 15.04 -1.48
N THR A 36 -0.04 15.65 -1.64
CA THR A 36 -0.23 17.03 -1.15
C THR A 36 -0.41 17.13 0.36
N ARG A 37 -0.87 16.06 1.03
CA ARG A 37 -1.28 16.11 2.44
C ARG A 37 -0.25 15.52 3.40
N ALA A 38 0.34 14.37 3.06
CA ALA A 38 1.30 13.67 3.93
C ALA A 38 2.77 14.00 3.61
N LEU A 39 3.07 14.33 2.35
CA LEU A 39 4.44 14.54 1.90
C LEU A 39 5.14 15.72 2.58
N PRO A 40 4.53 16.90 2.83
CA PRO A 40 5.28 18.04 3.36
C PRO A 40 5.85 17.79 4.76
N PHE A 41 5.04 17.25 5.67
CA PHE A 41 5.47 16.96 7.04
C PHE A 41 6.49 15.83 7.09
N LEU A 42 6.22 14.77 6.32
CA LEU A 42 7.07 13.59 6.27
C LEU A 42 8.41 13.90 5.60
N LEU A 43 8.40 14.68 4.51
CA LEU A 43 9.61 15.11 3.83
C LEU A 43 10.42 16.08 4.70
N LEU A 44 9.78 16.94 5.49
CA LEU A 44 10.50 17.79 6.45
C LEU A 44 11.17 16.95 7.54
N PHE A 45 10.42 16.03 8.17
CA PHE A 45 10.95 15.15 9.21
C PHE A 45 12.09 14.26 8.68
N ILE A 46 11.90 13.61 7.54
CA ILE A 46 12.91 12.71 6.99
C ILE A 46 14.05 13.47 6.35
N THR A 47 13.86 14.69 5.82
CA THR A 47 14.99 15.53 5.40
C THR A 47 15.84 15.93 6.61
N PHE A 48 15.22 16.21 7.75
CA PHE A 48 15.95 16.46 8.99
C PHE A 48 16.70 15.21 9.47
N LEU A 49 16.05 14.04 9.41
CA LEU A 49 16.69 12.76 9.70
C LEU A 49 17.83 12.44 8.71
N PHE A 50 17.69 12.86 7.44
CA PHE A 50 18.67 12.65 6.39
C PHE A 50 19.93 13.50 6.59
N ILE A 51 19.82 14.68 7.17
CA ILE A 51 20.98 15.54 7.48
C ILE A 51 21.62 15.13 8.84
N ASN A 52 21.06 14.12 9.51
CA ASN A 52 21.58 13.64 10.78
C ASN A 52 22.74 12.63 10.59
N THR A 53 23.87 12.92 11.22
CA THR A 53 25.09 12.09 11.18
C THR A 53 24.88 10.64 11.61
N GLU A 54 24.07 10.40 12.66
CA GLU A 54 23.86 9.07 13.23
C GLU A 54 23.21 8.11 12.21
N VAL A 55 22.27 8.64 11.42
CA VAL A 55 21.61 7.87 10.36
C VAL A 55 22.61 7.46 9.29
N TRP A 56 23.51 8.37 8.91
CA TRP A 56 24.56 8.08 7.95
C TRP A 56 25.52 7.02 8.47
N GLN A 57 25.92 7.10 9.74
CA GLN A 57 26.81 6.10 10.34
C GLN A 57 26.17 4.72 10.37
N VAL A 58 24.93 4.60 10.85
CA VAL A 58 24.22 3.31 10.90
C VAL A 58 24.02 2.75 9.49
N ALA A 59 23.51 3.55 8.55
CA ALA A 59 23.19 3.05 7.23
C ALA A 59 24.43 2.75 6.37
N SER A 60 25.53 3.50 6.54
CA SER A 60 26.78 3.25 5.80
C SER A 60 27.58 2.08 6.36
N ALA A 61 27.43 1.77 7.65
CA ALA A 61 28.04 0.58 8.28
C ALA A 61 27.41 -0.74 7.80
N LEU A 62 26.16 -0.71 7.32
CA LEU A 62 25.49 -1.89 6.79
C LEU A 62 26.14 -2.35 5.48
N ASP A 63 26.60 -3.60 5.47
CA ASP A 63 26.95 -4.23 4.22
C ASP A 63 25.72 -4.43 3.32
N ARG A 64 25.94 -4.88 2.08
CA ARG A 64 24.82 -5.02 1.13
C ARG A 64 23.82 -6.09 1.54
N GLN A 65 24.25 -7.17 2.18
CA GLN A 65 23.35 -8.24 2.62
C GLN A 65 22.52 -7.78 3.82
N GLN A 66 23.16 -7.12 4.78
CA GLN A 66 22.52 -6.56 5.96
C GLN A 66 21.49 -5.49 5.58
N LEU A 67 21.81 -4.59 4.65
CA LEU A 67 20.89 -3.56 4.16
C LEU A 67 19.61 -4.20 3.58
N TRP A 68 19.75 -5.21 2.72
CA TRP A 68 18.58 -5.93 2.18
C TRP A 68 17.85 -6.73 3.24
N GLY A 69 18.55 -7.26 4.24
CA GLY A 69 17.96 -7.88 5.42
C GLY A 69 17.08 -6.91 6.20
N THR A 70 17.55 -5.69 6.47
CA THR A 70 16.78 -4.64 7.14
C THR A 70 15.55 -4.23 6.34
N VAL A 71 15.68 -4.02 5.03
CA VAL A 71 14.54 -3.75 4.14
C VAL A 71 13.55 -4.90 4.17
N GLY A 72 14.04 -6.14 4.19
CA GLY A 72 13.22 -7.35 4.35
C GLY A 72 12.44 -7.36 5.65
N ILE A 73 13.07 -7.02 6.78
CA ILE A 73 12.40 -6.89 8.09
C ILE A 73 11.31 -5.83 8.02
N PHE A 74 11.58 -4.64 7.47
CA PHE A 74 10.55 -3.61 7.30
C PHE A 74 9.40 -4.06 6.41
N ALA A 75 9.69 -4.80 5.33
CA ALA A 75 8.65 -5.36 4.46
C ALA A 75 7.80 -6.42 5.18
N VAL A 76 8.42 -7.29 5.98
CA VAL A 76 7.72 -8.28 6.81
C VAL A 76 6.83 -7.59 7.85
N LEU A 77 7.36 -6.60 8.56
CA LEU A 77 6.60 -5.82 9.53
C LEU A 77 5.43 -5.08 8.87
N ALA A 78 5.69 -4.37 7.76
CA ALA A 78 4.65 -3.70 7.00
C ALA A 78 3.54 -4.68 6.60
N THR A 79 3.90 -5.86 6.10
CA THR A 79 2.96 -6.94 5.76
C THR A 79 2.17 -7.44 6.98
N ALA A 80 2.84 -7.61 8.12
CA ALA A 80 2.23 -8.08 9.36
C ALA A 80 1.23 -7.08 9.95
N PHE A 81 1.47 -5.77 9.80
CA PHE A 81 0.53 -4.72 10.19
C PHE A 81 -0.65 -4.65 9.22
N LEU A 82 -0.35 -4.67 7.93
CA LEU A 82 -1.32 -4.58 6.87
C LEU A 82 -2.36 -5.73 6.94
N GLY A 83 -1.92 -6.99 7.03
CA GLY A 83 -2.80 -8.17 6.94
C GLY A 83 -4.04 -8.18 7.87
N PRO A 84 -3.87 -8.03 9.20
CA PRO A 84 -4.99 -8.03 10.15
C PRO A 84 -5.97 -6.88 9.94
N SER A 85 -5.47 -5.68 9.67
CA SER A 85 -6.30 -4.48 9.47
C SER A 85 -7.24 -4.62 8.29
N PHE A 86 -6.81 -5.27 7.21
CA PHE A 86 -7.70 -5.55 6.08
C PHE A 86 -8.82 -6.53 6.43
N SER A 87 -8.52 -7.55 7.23
CA SER A 87 -9.55 -8.52 7.65
C SER A 87 -10.63 -7.83 8.46
N ALA A 88 -10.23 -6.98 9.42
CA ALA A 88 -11.15 -6.20 10.23
C ALA A 88 -12.00 -5.20 9.40
N GLU A 89 -11.42 -4.56 8.38
CA GLU A 89 -12.15 -3.63 7.52
C GLU A 89 -13.21 -4.34 6.66
N ILE A 90 -12.90 -5.53 6.14
CA ILE A 90 -13.83 -6.33 5.34
C ILE A 90 -15.00 -6.81 6.19
N ASP A 91 -14.71 -7.30 7.39
CA ASP A 91 -15.74 -7.75 8.34
C ASP A 91 -16.68 -6.59 8.70
N ARG A 92 -16.13 -5.37 8.84
CA ARG A 92 -16.90 -4.16 9.09
C ARG A 92 -17.80 -3.77 7.92
N VAL A 93 -17.27 -3.70 6.69
CA VAL A 93 -18.05 -3.35 5.50
C VAL A 93 -19.13 -4.41 5.21
N GLY A 94 -18.83 -5.68 5.41
CA GLY A 94 -19.80 -6.77 5.22
C GLY A 94 -20.95 -6.75 6.24
N ALA A 95 -20.66 -6.32 7.48
CA ALA A 95 -21.65 -6.11 8.54
C ALA A 95 -22.50 -4.85 8.31
N GLU A 96 -21.95 -3.80 7.70
CA GLU A 96 -22.69 -2.55 7.44
C GLU A 96 -23.75 -2.70 6.32
N VAL A 97 -23.61 -3.66 5.39
CA VAL A 97 -24.61 -3.92 4.33
C VAL A 97 -25.77 -4.76 4.84
N GLU A 98 -26.63 -4.14 5.66
CA GLU A 98 -27.86 -4.71 6.20
C GLU A 98 -28.99 -3.67 6.15
N GLY A 99 -30.24 -4.12 6.28
CA GLY A 99 -31.41 -3.24 6.30
C GLY A 99 -31.53 -2.33 5.07
N ASP A 100 -31.79 -1.04 5.30
CA ASP A 100 -31.94 -0.02 4.24
C ASP A 100 -30.70 0.08 3.32
N LEU A 101 -29.50 -0.22 3.83
CA LEU A 101 -28.27 -0.19 3.04
C LEU A 101 -28.21 -1.34 2.01
N LEU A 102 -28.84 -2.47 2.29
CA LEU A 102 -28.98 -3.59 1.35
C LEU A 102 -29.83 -3.19 0.13
N VAL A 103 -30.92 -2.47 0.37
CA VAL A 103 -31.79 -1.97 -0.72
C VAL A 103 -31.05 -0.93 -1.55
N ARG A 104 -30.43 0.07 -0.90
CA ARG A 104 -29.67 1.12 -1.60
C ARG A 104 -28.54 0.58 -2.48
N THR A 105 -27.81 -0.41 -1.99
CA THR A 105 -26.68 -1.02 -2.73
C THR A 105 -27.14 -1.82 -3.95
N THR A 106 -28.40 -2.31 -3.94
CA THR A 106 -28.99 -3.14 -5.00
C THR A 106 -29.91 -2.36 -5.96
N GLU A 107 -30.22 -1.08 -5.72
CA GLU A 107 -31.17 -0.26 -6.50
C GLU A 107 -31.00 -0.30 -8.03
N GLN A 108 -29.76 -0.43 -8.52
CA GLN A 108 -29.45 -0.45 -9.97
C GLN A 108 -29.13 -1.86 -10.48
N THR A 109 -29.63 -2.89 -9.80
CA THR A 109 -29.37 -4.28 -10.14
C THR A 109 -30.69 -5.03 -10.37
N PRO A 110 -30.71 -6.11 -11.17
CA PRO A 110 -31.95 -6.86 -11.43
C PRO A 110 -32.61 -7.44 -10.17
N VAL A 111 -31.85 -7.54 -9.06
CA VAL A 111 -32.32 -8.08 -7.79
C VAL A 111 -32.93 -7.01 -6.84
N ALA A 112 -33.07 -5.76 -7.29
CA ALA A 112 -33.59 -4.65 -6.48
C ALA A 112 -35.04 -4.85 -6.01
N SER A 113 -35.86 -5.58 -6.77
CA SER A 113 -37.23 -5.92 -6.38
C SER A 113 -37.24 -6.93 -5.24
N ALA A 114 -36.47 -8.01 -5.40
CA ALA A 114 -36.35 -9.05 -4.38
C ALA A 114 -35.68 -8.55 -3.09
N ALA A 115 -34.73 -7.61 -3.19
CA ALA A 115 -34.13 -6.98 -2.02
C ALA A 115 -35.16 -6.21 -1.16
N ARG A 116 -36.13 -5.55 -1.81
CA ARG A 116 -37.22 -4.83 -1.13
C ARG A 116 -38.24 -5.78 -0.52
N GLU A 117 -38.53 -6.88 -1.20
CA GLU A 117 -39.43 -7.94 -0.71
C GLU A 117 -38.85 -8.63 0.53
N ILE A 118 -37.56 -8.98 0.48
CA ILE A 118 -36.81 -9.50 1.63
C ILE A 118 -36.84 -8.52 2.80
N LEU A 119 -36.72 -7.20 2.56
CA LEU A 119 -36.79 -6.18 3.62
C LEU A 119 -38.21 -6.02 4.20
N ALA A 120 -39.24 -6.28 3.41
CA ALA A 120 -40.63 -6.20 3.85
C ALA A 120 -41.05 -7.40 4.72
N GLU A 121 -40.37 -8.53 4.57
CA GLU A 121 -40.65 -9.76 5.31
C GLU A 121 -39.65 -10.00 6.46
N GLU A 122 -40.11 -9.84 7.70
CA GLU A 122 -39.28 -9.95 8.92
C GLU A 122 -38.63 -11.34 9.10
N HIS A 123 -39.26 -12.39 8.56
CA HIS A 123 -38.72 -13.75 8.57
C HIS A 123 -37.51 -13.91 7.63
N LEU A 124 -37.57 -13.35 6.42
CA LEU A 124 -36.48 -13.37 5.44
C LEU A 124 -35.33 -12.44 5.87
N LEU A 125 -35.64 -11.31 6.51
CA LEU A 125 -34.65 -10.42 7.14
C LEU A 125 -33.75 -11.16 8.12
N GLY A 126 -34.32 -12.01 8.98
CA GLY A 126 -33.57 -12.81 9.96
C GLY A 126 -32.62 -13.82 9.31
N GLU A 127 -33.05 -14.48 8.23
CA GLU A 127 -32.20 -15.38 7.45
C GLU A 127 -31.07 -14.63 6.73
N VAL A 128 -31.35 -13.46 6.15
CA VAL A 128 -30.35 -12.65 5.44
C VAL A 128 -29.32 -12.04 6.38
N SER A 129 -29.74 -11.64 7.59
CA SER A 129 -28.87 -11.09 8.64
C SER A 129 -27.88 -12.14 9.19
N GLY A 130 -28.20 -13.43 9.07
CA GLY A 130 -27.32 -14.54 9.48
C GLY A 130 -26.26 -14.95 8.45
N ILE A 131 -26.38 -14.51 7.18
CA ILE A 131 -25.48 -14.93 6.11
C ILE A 131 -24.14 -14.21 6.24
N ARG A 132 -23.20 -14.84 6.93
CA ARG A 132 -21.78 -14.46 6.87
C ARG A 132 -21.19 -14.79 5.50
N LEU A 133 -20.54 -13.81 4.87
CA LEU A 133 -19.92 -13.96 3.55
C LEU A 133 -18.88 -15.11 3.56
N PRO A 134 -18.88 -16.01 2.56
CA PRO A 134 -17.92 -17.11 2.52
C PRO A 134 -16.51 -16.62 2.12
N ALA A 135 -15.49 -17.27 2.68
CA ALA A 135 -14.07 -16.94 2.56
C ALA A 135 -13.50 -16.84 1.12
N LEU A 136 -14.24 -17.26 0.10
CA LEU A 136 -13.80 -17.28 -1.31
C LEU A 136 -13.81 -15.89 -1.99
N GLN A 137 -14.40 -14.86 -1.38
CA GLN A 137 -14.25 -13.46 -1.84
C GLN A 137 -12.88 -12.85 -1.46
N ARG A 138 -12.08 -13.55 -0.61
CA ARG A 138 -10.71 -13.18 -0.23
C ARG A 138 -9.75 -12.97 -1.42
N ARG A 139 -10.02 -13.59 -2.58
CA ARG A 139 -9.11 -13.53 -3.75
C ARG A 139 -9.24 -12.23 -4.55
N ASN A 140 -10.45 -11.67 -4.69
CA ASN A 140 -10.64 -10.30 -5.20
C ASN A 140 -10.20 -9.25 -4.17
N LEU A 141 -10.30 -9.57 -2.88
CA LEU A 141 -9.78 -8.73 -1.80
C LEU A 141 -8.24 -8.75 -1.72
N MET A 142 -7.61 -9.83 -2.16
CA MET A 142 -6.16 -9.88 -2.40
C MET A 142 -5.74 -8.81 -3.43
N LEU A 143 -6.61 -8.47 -4.39
CA LEU A 143 -6.36 -7.39 -5.35
C LEU A 143 -6.28 -6.01 -4.67
N LEU A 144 -7.09 -5.77 -3.64
CA LEU A 144 -7.06 -4.55 -2.83
C LEU A 144 -5.78 -4.48 -1.97
N PHE A 145 -5.42 -5.60 -1.35
CA PHE A 145 -4.14 -5.74 -0.63
C PHE A 145 -2.94 -5.48 -1.55
N ILE A 146 -2.97 -6.06 -2.75
CA ILE A 146 -1.95 -5.85 -3.79
C ILE A 146 -1.92 -4.36 -4.19
N THR A 147 -3.08 -3.72 -4.34
CA THR A 147 -3.17 -2.30 -4.69
C THR A 147 -2.57 -1.42 -3.61
N GLN A 148 -2.85 -1.69 -2.33
CA GLN A 148 -2.22 -0.96 -1.21
C GLN A 148 -0.70 -1.19 -1.18
N ALA A 149 -0.25 -2.44 -1.32
CA ALA A 149 1.18 -2.77 -1.34
C ALA A 149 1.89 -2.03 -2.48
N VAL A 150 1.27 -1.96 -3.67
CA VAL A 150 1.78 -1.19 -4.80
C VAL A 150 1.90 0.30 -4.45
N GLN A 151 0.91 0.89 -3.78
CA GLN A 151 1.00 2.30 -3.35
C GLN A 151 2.15 2.55 -2.38
N VAL A 152 2.33 1.68 -1.37
CA VAL A 152 3.45 1.81 -0.42
C VAL A 152 4.78 1.71 -1.15
N ILE A 153 4.92 0.75 -2.07
CA ILE A 153 6.12 0.59 -2.89
C ILE A 153 6.37 1.83 -3.74
N VAL A 154 5.34 2.35 -4.43
CA VAL A 154 5.46 3.55 -5.26
C VAL A 154 5.88 4.76 -4.42
N LEU A 155 5.29 4.94 -3.23
CA LEU A 155 5.67 6.02 -2.31
C LEU A 155 7.13 5.87 -1.86
N SER A 156 7.54 4.69 -1.40
CA SER A 156 8.94 4.41 -1.03
C SER A 156 9.90 4.70 -2.18
N LEU A 157 9.54 4.35 -3.42
CA LEU A 157 10.37 4.64 -4.59
C LEU A 157 10.47 6.14 -4.90
N ILE A 158 9.38 6.89 -4.75
CA ILE A 158 9.39 8.35 -4.91
C ILE A 158 10.31 8.98 -3.85
N VAL A 159 10.16 8.58 -2.60
CA VAL A 159 10.97 9.08 -1.48
C VAL A 159 12.44 8.70 -1.65
N PHE A 160 12.72 7.48 -2.10
CA PHE A 160 14.06 7.03 -2.46
C PHE A 160 14.68 7.91 -3.55
N ALA A 161 13.95 8.12 -4.65
CA ALA A 161 14.41 8.95 -5.77
C ALA A 161 14.66 10.40 -5.33
N PHE A 162 13.80 10.95 -4.47
CA PHE A 162 13.99 12.26 -3.88
C PHE A 162 15.30 12.32 -3.08
N PHE A 163 15.58 11.38 -2.16
CA PHE A 163 16.81 11.40 -1.38
C PHE A 163 18.07 11.22 -2.20
N VAL A 164 18.04 10.38 -3.23
CA VAL A 164 19.18 10.23 -4.14
C VAL A 164 19.44 11.55 -4.87
N LEU A 165 18.39 12.17 -5.44
CA LEU A 165 18.52 13.44 -6.17
C LEU A 165 18.98 14.57 -5.24
N PHE A 166 18.26 14.78 -4.14
CA PHE A 166 18.56 15.80 -3.15
C PHE A 166 19.96 15.61 -2.55
N GLY A 167 20.28 14.40 -2.12
CA GLY A 167 21.58 14.07 -1.54
C GLY A 167 22.74 14.28 -2.51
N SER A 168 22.56 13.93 -3.79
CA SER A 168 23.59 14.17 -4.82
C SER A 168 23.87 15.66 -5.06
N LEU A 169 22.89 16.54 -4.81
CA LEU A 169 23.02 17.98 -5.01
C LEU A 169 23.47 18.71 -3.74
N ALA A 170 22.97 18.30 -2.57
CA ALA A 170 23.14 19.01 -1.31
C ALA A 170 24.36 18.52 -0.51
N ILE A 171 24.67 17.21 -0.54
CA ILE A 171 25.68 16.61 0.32
C ILE A 171 27.00 16.51 -0.43
N ARG A 172 27.99 17.30 0.00
CA ARG A 172 29.33 17.28 -0.57
C ARG A 172 30.10 16.03 -0.11
N PRO A 173 31.07 15.53 -0.91
CA PRO A 173 31.90 14.38 -0.53
C PRO A 173 32.60 14.53 0.84
N ALA A 174 33.08 15.74 1.15
CA ALA A 174 33.72 16.04 2.43
C ALA A 174 32.78 15.89 3.64
N VAL A 175 31.47 16.10 3.45
CA VAL A 175 30.47 15.90 4.52
C VAL A 175 30.26 14.41 4.75
N ILE A 176 30.19 13.61 3.68
CA ILE A 176 30.06 12.16 3.78
C ILE A 176 31.26 11.57 4.53
N GLU A 177 32.46 12.02 4.18
CA GLU A 177 33.70 11.58 4.85
C GLU A 177 33.72 11.99 6.32
N ALA A 178 33.32 13.22 6.64
CA ALA A 178 33.23 13.70 8.02
C ALA A 178 32.23 12.89 8.86
N TRP A 179 31.10 12.46 8.27
CA TRP A 179 30.06 11.73 8.98
C TRP A 179 30.35 10.23 9.12
N THR A 180 30.88 9.61 8.06
CA THR A 180 31.10 8.16 8.00
C THR A 180 32.52 7.75 8.38
N GLY A 181 33.44 8.70 8.51
CA GLY A 181 34.85 8.47 8.85
C GLY A 181 35.67 7.86 7.71
N SER A 182 35.11 7.73 6.50
CA SER A 182 35.80 7.18 5.34
C SER A 182 35.39 7.89 4.05
N ALA A 183 36.30 7.92 3.08
CA ALA A 183 36.03 8.58 1.79
C ALA A 183 34.85 7.89 1.07
N PRO A 184 33.94 8.67 0.44
CA PRO A 184 32.77 8.13 -0.22
C PRO A 184 33.14 7.23 -1.41
N HIS A 185 32.52 6.05 -1.47
CA HIS A 185 32.78 5.08 -2.54
C HIS A 185 31.77 5.26 -3.69
N TYR A 186 32.26 5.54 -4.88
CA TYR A 186 31.42 5.71 -6.08
C TYR A 186 31.53 4.49 -7.01
N PRO A 187 30.47 3.68 -7.15
CA PRO A 187 30.52 2.46 -7.96
C PRO A 187 30.30 2.69 -9.47
N GLY A 188 29.89 3.89 -9.89
CA GLY A 188 29.52 4.19 -11.28
C GLY A 188 30.44 5.22 -11.95
N PRO A 189 30.54 5.21 -13.30
CA PRO A 189 31.47 6.06 -14.06
C PRO A 189 31.15 7.56 -13.98
N LEU A 190 29.91 7.91 -13.63
CA LEU A 190 29.47 9.31 -13.51
C LEU A 190 29.73 9.90 -12.11
N HIS A 191 30.16 9.10 -11.13
CA HIS A 191 30.44 9.54 -9.75
C HIS A 191 29.31 10.38 -9.08
N LEU A 192 28.06 10.20 -9.51
CA LEU A 192 26.91 11.00 -9.05
C LEU A 192 26.33 10.54 -7.70
N VAL A 193 26.41 9.24 -7.40
CA VAL A 193 25.78 8.64 -6.22
C VAL A 193 26.80 7.75 -5.53
N SER A 194 27.13 8.09 -4.29
CA SER A 194 28.01 7.27 -3.45
C SER A 194 27.26 6.08 -2.87
N ARG A 195 28.00 5.05 -2.45
CA ARG A 195 27.45 3.86 -1.80
C ARG A 195 26.73 4.22 -0.50
N GLU A 196 27.30 5.16 0.25
CA GLU A 196 26.80 5.65 1.54
C GLU A 196 25.47 6.37 1.34
N LEU A 197 25.40 7.29 0.36
CA LEU A 197 24.17 7.97 -0.02
C LEU A 197 23.08 6.98 -0.45
N PHE A 198 23.44 5.97 -1.24
CA PHE A 198 22.51 4.93 -1.67
C PHE A 198 21.96 4.12 -0.50
N SER A 199 22.81 3.71 0.45
CA SER A 199 22.39 2.96 1.64
C SER A 199 21.45 3.78 2.53
N VAL A 200 21.78 5.05 2.79
CA VAL A 200 20.93 5.97 3.56
C VAL A 200 19.57 6.17 2.88
N ALA A 201 19.58 6.44 1.58
CA ALA A 201 18.35 6.63 0.81
C ALA A 201 17.45 5.39 0.83
N ILE A 202 18.02 4.19 0.64
CA ILE A 202 17.27 2.93 0.75
C ILE A 202 16.69 2.78 2.16
N PHE A 203 17.52 2.93 3.19
CA PHE A 203 17.11 2.73 4.57
C PHE A 203 15.93 3.64 4.96
N LEU A 204 16.06 4.94 4.68
CA LEU A 204 15.01 5.92 4.99
C LEU A 204 13.76 5.73 4.16
N SER A 205 13.89 5.38 2.88
CA SER A 205 12.73 5.12 2.01
C SER A 205 11.95 3.87 2.41
N ALA A 206 12.64 2.82 2.88
CA ALA A 206 12.01 1.61 3.39
C ALA A 206 11.35 1.86 4.75
N PHE A 207 12.02 2.60 5.64
CA PHE A 207 11.44 3.05 6.92
C PHE A 207 10.18 3.90 6.69
N THR A 208 10.22 4.79 5.70
CA THR A 208 9.06 5.59 5.28
C THR A 208 7.90 4.73 4.80
N GLY A 209 8.19 3.68 4.01
CA GLY A 209 7.17 2.73 3.56
C GLY A 209 6.51 2.02 4.73
N LEU A 210 7.31 1.58 5.71
CA LEU A 210 6.79 0.99 6.95
C LEU A 210 5.95 1.98 7.76
N TYR A 211 6.45 3.21 7.98
CA TYR A 211 5.71 4.26 8.67
C TYR A 211 4.35 4.53 8.01
N PHE A 212 4.33 4.61 6.68
CA PHE A 212 3.09 4.81 5.93
C PHE A 212 2.15 3.61 6.05
N ALA A 213 2.67 2.38 5.98
CA ALA A 213 1.88 1.17 6.17
C ALA A 213 1.20 1.14 7.56
N VAL A 214 1.91 1.59 8.60
CA VAL A 214 1.35 1.73 9.95
C VAL A 214 0.33 2.87 10.01
N GLN A 215 0.66 4.05 9.51
CA GLN A 215 -0.23 5.22 9.55
C GLN A 215 -1.53 5.00 8.80
N ALA A 216 -1.49 4.25 7.69
CA ALA A 216 -2.67 3.86 6.92
C ALA A 216 -3.68 3.05 7.75
N ILE A 217 -3.24 2.40 8.84
CA ILE A 217 -4.09 1.63 9.74
C ILE A 217 -4.59 2.51 10.89
N THR A 218 -3.73 3.37 11.44
CA THR A 218 -4.05 4.19 12.62
C THR A 218 -4.91 5.41 12.31
N ASP A 219 -4.85 5.98 11.10
CA ASP A 219 -5.56 7.22 10.77
C ASP A 219 -6.79 6.98 9.88
N GLY A 220 -7.96 6.88 10.52
CA GLY A 220 -9.26 6.70 9.86
C GLY A 220 -9.67 7.84 8.91
N THR A 221 -8.96 8.97 8.91
CA THR A 221 -9.20 10.08 7.99
C THR A 221 -8.80 9.74 6.55
N TYR A 222 -7.76 8.91 6.39
CA TYR A 222 -7.25 8.51 5.09
C TYR A 222 -8.17 7.51 4.37
N ARG A 223 -8.89 6.71 5.16
CA ARG A 223 -9.86 5.72 4.68
C ARG A 223 -11.01 6.35 3.90
N ARG A 224 -11.52 7.52 4.31
CA ARG A 224 -12.74 8.14 3.74
C ARG A 224 -12.60 8.64 2.29
N GLU A 225 -11.43 9.19 1.92
CA GLU A 225 -11.21 9.80 0.59
C GLU A 225 -10.86 8.77 -0.51
N PHE A 226 -10.33 7.60 -0.14
CA PHE A 226 -9.89 6.58 -1.12
C PHE A 226 -10.85 5.39 -1.23
N PHE A 227 -11.52 5.03 -0.13
CA PHE A 227 -12.36 3.84 -0.12
C PHE A 227 -13.75 4.07 -0.68
N THR A 228 -14.26 5.30 -0.80
CA THR A 228 -15.66 5.54 -1.16
C THR A 228 -16.11 4.90 -2.48
N ARG A 229 -15.25 4.83 -3.51
CA ARG A 229 -15.60 4.13 -4.77
C ARG A 229 -15.50 2.61 -4.68
N ILE A 230 -14.41 2.10 -4.11
CA ILE A 230 -14.17 0.66 -3.99
C ILE A 230 -15.15 0.02 -3.00
N GLU A 231 -15.47 0.75 -1.94
CA GLU A 231 -16.47 0.41 -0.94
C GLU A 231 -17.86 0.31 -1.57
N GLN A 232 -18.27 1.28 -2.41
CA GLN A 232 -19.55 1.22 -3.12
C GLN A 232 -19.66 0.00 -4.06
N ASP A 233 -18.61 -0.27 -4.83
CA ASP A 233 -18.57 -1.43 -5.73
C ASP A 233 -18.60 -2.75 -4.94
N LEU A 234 -17.88 -2.81 -3.81
CA LEU A 234 -17.85 -3.98 -2.93
C LEU A 234 -19.19 -4.18 -2.21
N GLN A 235 -19.78 -3.10 -1.69
CA GLN A 235 -21.09 -3.10 -1.02
C GLN A 235 -22.19 -3.55 -1.99
N ARG A 236 -22.19 -3.08 -3.24
CA ARG A 236 -23.11 -3.55 -4.30
C ARG A 236 -22.92 -5.03 -4.59
N ALA A 237 -21.68 -5.51 -4.75
CA ALA A 237 -21.41 -6.92 -5.00
C ALA A 237 -21.82 -7.83 -3.84
N ILE A 238 -21.60 -7.38 -2.59
CA ILE A 238 -22.04 -8.05 -1.36
C ILE A 238 -23.57 -8.08 -1.29
N GLY A 239 -24.23 -6.95 -1.53
CA GLY A 239 -25.68 -6.82 -1.47
C GLY A 239 -26.40 -7.75 -2.44
N VAL A 240 -25.97 -7.77 -3.72
CA VAL A 240 -26.51 -8.69 -4.75
C VAL A 240 -26.35 -10.14 -4.33
N ARG A 241 -25.21 -10.51 -3.72
CA ARG A 241 -24.96 -11.88 -3.28
C ARG A 241 -25.84 -12.27 -2.09
N LYS A 242 -25.98 -11.40 -1.07
CA LYS A 242 -26.87 -11.66 0.09
C LYS A 242 -28.30 -11.95 -0.40
N VAL A 243 -28.81 -11.12 -1.31
CA VAL A 243 -30.14 -11.28 -1.91
C VAL A 243 -30.24 -12.58 -2.72
N TYR A 244 -29.24 -12.89 -3.56
CA TYR A 244 -29.22 -14.13 -4.34
C TYR A 244 -29.21 -15.40 -3.48
N VAL A 245 -28.40 -15.42 -2.40
CA VAL A 245 -28.32 -16.57 -1.50
C VAL A 245 -29.63 -16.76 -0.74
N ALA A 246 -30.25 -15.67 -0.28
CA ALA A 246 -31.55 -15.71 0.38
C ALA A 246 -32.66 -16.25 -0.54
N LEU A 247 -32.76 -15.72 -1.76
CA LEU A 247 -33.69 -16.22 -2.79
C LEU A 247 -33.47 -17.71 -3.07
N ARG A 248 -32.21 -18.13 -3.21
CA ARG A 248 -31.89 -19.53 -3.47
C ARG A 248 -32.29 -20.45 -2.31
N ALA A 249 -32.08 -20.01 -1.07
CA ALA A 249 -32.50 -20.77 0.11
C ALA A 249 -34.03 -20.88 0.18
N HIS A 250 -34.74 -19.78 -0.06
CA HIS A 250 -36.20 -19.73 -0.05
C HIS A 250 -36.83 -20.66 -1.11
N LEU A 251 -36.32 -20.62 -2.35
CA LEU A 251 -36.76 -21.53 -3.42
C LEU A 251 -36.52 -23.00 -3.06
N ALA A 252 -35.37 -23.33 -2.46
CA ALA A 252 -35.07 -24.70 -2.03
C ALA A 252 -36.01 -25.22 -0.93
N HIS A 253 -36.60 -24.34 -0.11
CA HIS A 253 -37.61 -24.68 0.89
C HIS A 253 -39.03 -24.81 0.33
N THR A 254 -39.31 -24.26 -0.85
CA THR A 254 -40.66 -24.28 -1.46
C THR A 254 -40.87 -25.52 -2.35
N ASP A 255 -39.78 -26.12 -2.85
CA ASP A 255 -39.80 -27.29 -3.73
C ASP A 255 -39.69 -28.65 -2.98
N GLY A 256 -39.66 -28.66 -1.64
CA GLY A 256 -39.56 -29.87 -0.80
C GLY A 256 -40.80 -30.10 0.06
#